data_AF-A0A3C1X5B5-F1
#
_entry.id   AF-A0A3C1X5B5-F1
#
_cell.length_a   1.000
_cell.length_b   1.000
_cell.length_c   1.000
_cell.angle_alpha   90.00
_cell.angle_beta   90.00
_cell.angle_gamma   90.00
#
_symmetry.space_group_name_H-M   'P 1'
#
loop_
_entity.id
_entity.type
_entity.pdbx_description
1 polymer ?
#
loop_
_entity_poly.entity_id
_entity_poly.type
_entity_poly.pdbx_seq_one_letter_code
_entity_poly.pdbx_strand_id
1 'polypeptide(L)'
;MSDSDSSEDQQRTHRRPPEDREQGSQPLTQMMQQRQLTPHDLVVASPSQLTHKMVSRAMKGRWLTINSRRQVHQAFCLATGTTPQISELFNY
;
A
#
# COMPACT_ATOMS: atom_id res chain seq x y z
N MET A 1 -28.56 39.41 22.45
CA MET A 1 -29.05 38.42 21.47
C MET A 1 -28.54 38.84 20.10
N SER A 2 -27.64 38.03 19.55
CA SER A 2 -27.22 37.89 18.14
C SER A 2 -25.70 37.71 18.06
N ASP A 3 -25.27 36.50 18.41
CA ASP A 3 -24.01 35.91 17.97
C ASP A 3 -23.98 35.89 16.44
N SER A 4 -22.91 36.38 15.82
CA SER A 4 -22.63 36.14 14.41
C SER A 4 -21.15 35.81 14.26
N ASP A 5 -20.92 34.54 14.54
CA ASP A 5 -19.83 33.69 14.06
C ASP A 5 -19.46 34.05 12.61
N SER A 6 -18.25 34.57 12.40
CA SER A 6 -17.66 34.75 11.06
C SER A 6 -16.43 33.85 10.94
N SER A 7 -16.74 32.59 10.64
CA SER A 7 -16.12 31.83 9.55
C SER A 7 -14.59 31.67 9.61
N GLU A 8 -14.13 30.83 10.53
CA GLU A 8 -12.88 30.08 10.38
C GLU A 8 -13.13 28.79 9.56
N ASP A 9 -13.35 28.89 8.24
CA ASP A 9 -13.34 27.69 7.39
C ASP A 9 -11.97 27.52 6.71
N GLN A 10 -11.14 26.81 7.46
CA GLN A 10 -9.83 26.31 7.15
C GLN A 10 -9.75 25.74 5.73
N GLN A 11 -8.84 26.28 4.92
CA GLN A 11 -8.40 25.66 3.66
C GLN A 11 -7.65 24.35 3.97
N ARG A 12 -8.40 23.27 4.22
CA ARG A 12 -7.88 21.94 4.50
C ARG A 12 -7.67 21.20 3.18
N THR A 13 -6.52 21.48 2.55
CA THR A 13 -5.78 20.61 1.62
C THR A 13 -6.63 19.67 0.75
N HIS A 14 -6.76 19.95 -0.55
CA HIS A 14 -7.30 19.02 -1.54
C HIS A 14 -6.45 17.73 -1.58
N ARG A 15 -6.74 16.76 -0.70
CA ARG A 15 -6.16 15.43 -0.76
C ARG A 15 -6.79 14.72 -1.94
N ARG A 16 -6.05 14.66 -3.06
CA ARG A 16 -6.47 13.93 -4.27
C ARG A 16 -7.06 12.56 -3.89
N PRO A 17 -8.25 12.20 -4.40
CA PRO A 17 -8.95 10.99 -4.04
C PRO A 17 -8.04 9.76 -4.12
N PRO A 18 -8.32 8.74 -3.30
CA PRO A 18 -7.60 7.49 -3.33
C PRO A 18 -7.46 6.86 -4.72
N GLU A 19 -8.53 6.88 -5.49
CA GLU A 19 -8.65 6.15 -6.76
C GLU A 19 -7.71 6.73 -7.84
N ASP A 20 -7.45 8.05 -7.83
CA ASP A 20 -6.55 8.73 -8.77
C ASP A 20 -5.05 8.40 -8.58
N ARG A 21 -4.71 7.59 -7.57
CA ARG A 21 -3.31 7.25 -7.22
C ARG A 21 -2.97 5.79 -7.49
N GLU A 22 -3.89 5.03 -8.06
CA GLU A 22 -3.69 3.63 -8.40
C GLU A 22 -3.08 3.56 -9.80
N GLN A 23 -1.82 3.11 -9.89
CA GLN A 23 -1.09 2.99 -11.15
C GLN A 23 -1.39 1.69 -11.90
N GLY A 24 -2.58 1.12 -11.67
CA GLY A 24 -2.98 -0.19 -12.18
C GLY A 24 -2.29 -1.36 -11.48
N SER A 25 -2.40 -2.55 -12.08
CA SER A 25 -1.88 -3.79 -11.50
C SER A 25 -0.35 -3.73 -11.35
N GLN A 26 0.14 -3.94 -10.13
CA GLN A 26 1.57 -3.98 -9.87
C GLN A 26 2.16 -5.36 -10.21
N PRO A 27 3.46 -5.41 -10.54
CA PRO A 27 4.19 -6.68 -10.67
C PRO A 27 4.01 -7.61 -9.47
N LEU A 28 3.97 -7.06 -8.25
CA LEU A 28 3.66 -7.82 -7.02
C LEU A 28 2.36 -8.63 -7.14
N THR A 29 1.30 -8.05 -7.71
CA THR A 29 0.00 -8.74 -7.85
C THR A 29 0.12 -9.96 -8.74
N GLN A 30 0.82 -9.83 -9.86
CA GLN A 30 1.05 -10.94 -10.78
C GLN A 30 1.88 -12.05 -10.11
N MET A 31 2.95 -11.67 -9.40
CA MET A 31 3.79 -12.64 -8.67
C MET A 31 3.02 -13.35 -7.56
N MET A 32 2.15 -12.63 -6.83
CA MET A 32 1.28 -13.24 -5.81
C MET A 32 0.29 -14.22 -6.44
N GLN A 33 -0.37 -13.84 -7.54
CA GLN A 33 -1.32 -14.71 -8.25
C GLN A 33 -0.66 -15.98 -8.80
N GLN A 34 0.52 -15.85 -9.41
CA GLN A 34 1.30 -16.98 -9.93
C GLN A 34 1.66 -18.00 -8.85
N ARG A 35 1.86 -17.54 -7.61
CA ARG A 35 2.22 -18.36 -6.45
C ARG A 35 1.02 -18.72 -5.55
N GLN A 36 -0.19 -18.36 -5.96
CA GLN A 36 -1.43 -18.49 -5.17
C GLN A 36 -1.31 -17.88 -3.75
N LEU A 37 -0.54 -16.80 -3.59
CA LEU A 37 -0.38 -16.13 -2.31
C LEU A 37 -1.54 -15.17 -2.04
N THR A 38 -2.03 -15.21 -0.82
CA THR A 38 -3.03 -14.29 -0.32
C THR A 38 -2.37 -13.16 0.47
N PRO A 39 -3.06 -12.00 0.64
CA PRO A 39 -2.59 -10.96 1.55
C PRO A 39 -2.38 -11.44 2.98
N HIS A 40 -3.11 -12.48 3.40
CA HIS A 40 -2.97 -13.07 4.73
C HIS A 40 -1.61 -13.74 4.89
N ASP A 41 -1.14 -14.46 3.87
CA ASP A 41 0.15 -15.17 3.92
C ASP A 41 1.32 -14.19 4.10
N LEU A 42 1.26 -13.04 3.43
CA LEU A 42 2.26 -11.98 3.62
C LEU A 42 2.19 -11.39 5.03
N VAL A 43 0.99 -11.18 5.58
CA VAL A 43 0.83 -10.65 6.93
C VAL A 43 1.35 -11.62 7.98
N VAL A 44 1.12 -12.93 7.80
CA VAL A 44 1.61 -13.98 8.72
C VAL A 44 3.13 -14.15 8.62
N ALA A 45 3.70 -14.05 7.42
CA ALA A 45 5.14 -14.15 7.21
C ALA A 45 5.92 -12.88 7.65
N SER A 46 5.24 -11.74 7.76
CA SER A 46 5.89 -10.46 8.06
C SER A 46 6.36 -10.37 9.52
N PRO A 47 7.64 -10.04 9.78
CA PRO A 47 8.15 -9.82 11.14
C PRO A 47 7.79 -8.43 11.69
N SER A 48 7.25 -7.55 10.84
CA SER A 48 6.79 -6.21 11.22
C SER A 48 5.29 -6.07 11.04
N GLN A 49 4.69 -5.04 11.67
CA GLN A 49 3.25 -4.77 11.59
C GLN A 49 2.82 -4.43 10.16
N LEU A 50 2.48 -5.48 9.41
CA LEU A 50 1.90 -5.41 8.07
C LEU A 50 0.41 -5.71 8.21
N THR A 51 -0.43 -4.89 7.59
CA THR A 51 -1.89 -5.10 7.59
C THR A 51 -2.36 -5.57 6.23
N HIS A 52 -3.48 -6.31 6.18
CA HIS A 52 -4.10 -6.71 4.91
C HIS A 52 -4.36 -5.49 4.00
N LYS A 53 -4.80 -4.36 4.58
CA LYS A 53 -5.01 -3.11 3.84
C LYS A 53 -3.72 -2.56 3.22
N MET A 54 -2.55 -2.76 3.82
CA MET A 54 -1.28 -2.36 3.22
C MET A 54 -0.96 -3.21 2.00
N VAL A 55 -1.11 -4.53 2.12
CA VAL A 55 -0.88 -5.46 1.01
C VAL A 55 -1.87 -5.22 -0.13
N SER A 56 -3.16 -5.09 0.17
CA SER A 56 -4.17 -4.80 -0.87
C SER A 56 -3.90 -3.48 -1.60
N ARG A 57 -3.40 -2.45 -0.89
CA ARG A 57 -2.98 -1.18 -1.53
C ARG A 57 -1.75 -1.38 -2.41
N ALA A 58 -0.78 -2.16 -1.96
CA ALA A 58 0.39 -2.53 -2.74
C ALA A 58 -0.02 -3.21 -4.06
N MET A 59 -0.93 -4.18 -3.97
CA MET A 59 -1.40 -4.94 -5.13
C MET A 59 -2.12 -4.06 -6.17
N LYS A 60 -2.94 -3.11 -5.71
CA LYS A 60 -3.67 -2.18 -6.58
C LYS A 60 -2.80 -1.09 -7.21
N GLY A 61 -1.50 -1.04 -6.88
CA GLY A 61 -0.61 0.01 -7.39
C GLY A 61 -0.83 1.36 -6.79
N ARG A 62 -1.36 1.39 -5.57
CA ARG A 62 -1.46 2.64 -4.84
C ARG A 62 -0.08 3.01 -4.31
N TRP A 63 0.32 4.27 -4.52
CA TRP A 63 1.57 4.79 -3.99
C TRP A 63 1.72 4.51 -2.48
N LEU A 64 2.76 3.77 -2.14
CA LEU A 64 3.18 3.48 -0.77
C LEU A 64 4.43 4.28 -0.41
N THR A 65 4.57 4.60 0.88
CA THR A 65 5.82 5.17 1.40
C THR A 65 6.95 4.15 1.29
N ILE A 66 8.21 4.62 1.33
CA ILE A 66 9.39 3.75 1.26
C ILE A 66 9.37 2.67 2.36
N ASN A 67 8.93 3.02 3.57
CA ASN A 67 8.85 2.09 4.69
C ASN A 67 7.80 1.00 4.44
N SER A 68 6.61 1.38 3.96
CA SER A 68 5.57 0.41 3.62
C SER A 68 5.97 -0.51 2.46
N ARG A 69 6.69 0.01 1.45
CA ARG A 69 7.25 -0.84 0.37
C ARG A 69 8.24 -1.86 0.91
N ARG A 70 9.16 -1.44 1.80
CA ARG A 70 10.13 -2.36 2.44
C ARG A 70 9.45 -3.44 3.28
N GLN A 71 8.42 -3.09 4.03
CA GLN A 71 7.66 -4.08 4.82
C GLN A 71 6.98 -5.12 3.92
N VAL A 72 6.33 -4.68 2.84
CA VAL A 72 5.69 -5.60 1.88
C VAL A 72 6.75 -6.46 1.17
N HIS A 73 7.88 -5.88 0.76
CA HIS A 73 9.01 -6.59 0.15
C HIS A 73 9.55 -7.68 1.09
N GLN A 74 9.86 -7.34 2.33
CA GLN A 74 10.38 -8.28 3.31
C GLN A 74 9.39 -9.42 3.59
N ALA A 75 8.11 -9.09 3.75
CA ALA A 75 7.05 -10.08 3.92
C ALA A 75 6.92 -11.01 2.72
N PHE A 76 7.00 -10.47 1.50
CA PHE A 76 6.98 -11.27 0.27
C PHE A 76 8.19 -12.19 0.18
N CYS A 77 9.39 -11.69 0.52
CA CYS A 77 10.60 -12.50 0.48
C CYS A 77 10.52 -13.68 1.45
N LEU A 78 10.00 -13.44 2.66
CA LEU A 78 9.82 -14.49 3.66
C LEU A 78 8.72 -15.49 3.28
N ALA A 79 7.61 -15.02 2.72
CA ALA A 79 6.52 -15.88 2.28
C ALA A 79 6.91 -16.77 1.08
N THR A 80 7.80 -16.30 0.21
CA THR A 80 8.20 -17.02 -1.02
C THR A 80 9.55 -17.72 -0.94
N GLY A 81 10.39 -17.37 0.04
CA GLY A 81 11.80 -17.75 0.06
C GLY A 81 12.63 -17.14 -1.08
N THR A 82 12.09 -16.15 -1.80
CA THR A 82 12.78 -15.46 -2.91
C THR A 82 13.18 -14.06 -2.51
N THR A 83 14.19 -13.48 -3.18
CA THR A 83 14.67 -12.12 -2.87
C THR A 83 14.64 -11.24 -4.12
N PRO A 84 13.45 -10.99 -4.72
CA PRO A 84 13.34 -10.06 -5.84
C PRO A 84 13.74 -8.65 -5.41
N GLN A 85 14.07 -7.79 -6.37
CA GLN A 85 14.34 -6.39 -6.08
C GLN A 85 13.03 -5.63 -5.83
N ILE A 86 13.07 -4.52 -5.07
CA ILE A 86 11.87 -3.69 -4.83
C ILE A 86 11.31 -3.16 -6.15
N SER A 87 12.16 -2.82 -7.12
CA SER A 87 11.78 -2.39 -8.47
C SER A 87 11.09 -3.48 -9.30
N GLU A 88 11.24 -4.75 -8.93
CA GLU A 88 10.54 -5.87 -9.58
C GLU A 88 9.15 -6.09 -9.00
N LEU A 89 8.87 -5.55 -7.81
CA LEU A 89 7.57 -5.66 -7.13
C LEU A 89 6.70 -4.42 -7.33
N PHE A 90 7.33 -3.25 -7.48
CA PHE A 90 6.68 -1.95 -7.62
C PHE A 90 7.19 -1.24 -8.88
N ASN A 91 6.28 -0.69 -9.68
CA ASN A 91 6.62 0.00 -10.94
C ASN A 91 6.86 1.52 -10.78
N TYR A 92 7.10 1.99 -9.55
CA TYR A 92 7.33 3.39 -9.17
C TYR A 92 8.34 3.51 -8.03
#